data_AF-A0A9R0UZX7-F1
#
_entry.id   AF-A0A9R0UZX7-F1
#
_cell.length_a   1.000
_cell.length_b   1.000
_cell.length_c   1.000
_cell.angle_alpha   90.00
_cell.angle_beta   90.00
_cell.angle_gamma   90.00
#
_symmetry.space_group_name_H-M   'P 1'
#
loop_
_entity.id
_entity.type
_entity.pdbx_description
1 polymer ?
#
loop_
_entity_poly.entity_id
_entity_poly.type
_entity_poly.pdbx_seq_one_letter_code
_entity_poly.pdbx_strand_id
1 'polypeptide(L)'
;MATARDVEEVVQKLASDRARPRDVRVKLLGTWLQGDRAPTFCRLLARNTARAKPGHLASAGATWPFLITALAKCVLADIAAKRRGATRSAAAGMLRAAVRCAEDARLSGHSLLLVSVAKQLFSHILEVIKDAPSFQLEYSPILRQLLTVKEYRYQMKPRTYSSELPYQCSPCFHITMPFCSVLNKILYLRQIL
;
A
#
# COMPACT_ATOMS: atom_id res chain seq x y z
N MET A 1 -0.11 6.90 25.90
CA MET A 1 -0.27 7.43 24.51
C MET A 1 0.97 7.08 23.69
N ALA A 2 0.91 7.11 22.36
CA ALA A 2 2.10 6.96 21.51
C ALA A 2 2.94 8.25 21.51
N THR A 3 4.26 8.15 21.62
CA THR A 3 5.20 9.26 21.48
C THR A 3 5.93 9.22 20.12
N ALA A 4 6.54 10.34 19.70
CA ALA A 4 7.30 10.37 18.45
C ALA A 4 8.46 9.35 18.43
N ARG A 5 9.13 9.16 19.58
CA ARG A 5 10.20 8.16 19.74
C ARG A 5 9.68 6.74 19.55
N ASP A 6 8.49 6.41 20.07
CA ASP A 6 7.88 5.08 19.86
C ASP A 6 7.58 4.82 18.38
N VAL A 7 7.08 5.84 17.66
CA VAL A 7 6.78 5.73 16.22
C VAL A 7 8.07 5.50 15.42
N GLU A 8 9.11 6.30 15.68
CA GLU A 8 10.44 6.12 15.08
C GLU A 8 10.99 4.73 15.37
N GLU A 9 10.93 4.27 16.62
CA GLU A 9 11.47 2.98 17.02
C GLU A 9 10.72 1.80 16.34
N VAL A 10 9.38 1.84 16.29
CA VAL A 10 8.56 0.80 15.63
C VAL A 10 8.83 0.75 14.13
N VAL A 11 8.89 1.90 13.46
CA VAL A 11 9.07 1.98 12.00
C VAL A 11 10.51 1.63 11.59
N GLN A 12 11.52 2.06 12.36
CA GLN A 12 12.92 1.66 12.16
C GLN A 12 13.12 0.15 12.41
N LYS A 13 12.52 -0.41 13.48
CA LYS A 13 12.55 -1.86 13.75
C LYS A 13 11.96 -2.67 12.60
N LEU A 14 10.88 -2.19 11.96
CA LEU A 14 10.27 -2.84 10.80
C LEU A 14 11.21 -2.86 9.59
N ALA A 15 11.87 -1.75 9.28
CA ALA A 15 12.74 -1.59 8.11
C ALA A 15 14.16 -2.19 8.26
N SER A 16 14.60 -2.47 9.49
CA SER A 16 15.92 -3.06 9.76
C SER A 16 16.06 -4.46 9.14
N ASP A 17 17.26 -4.84 8.68
CA ASP A 17 17.52 -6.20 8.18
C ASP A 17 17.98 -7.19 9.29
N ARG A 18 18.04 -6.72 10.54
CA ARG A 18 18.54 -7.55 11.67
C ARG A 18 17.65 -8.77 11.95
N ALA A 19 18.28 -9.84 12.44
CA ALA A 19 17.81 -11.24 12.56
C ALA A 19 16.48 -11.55 13.29
N ARG A 20 15.66 -10.56 13.68
CA ARG A 20 14.30 -10.85 14.20
C ARG A 20 13.39 -11.33 13.06
N PRO A 21 12.50 -12.32 13.29
CA PRO A 21 11.53 -12.72 12.28
C PRO A 21 10.68 -11.53 11.81
N ARG A 22 10.48 -11.40 10.48
CA ARG A 22 9.67 -10.32 9.90
C ARG A 22 8.25 -10.31 10.48
N ASP A 23 7.65 -11.47 10.64
CA ASP A 23 6.31 -11.65 11.24
C ASP A 23 6.18 -11.05 12.64
N VAL A 24 7.20 -11.11 13.49
CA VAL A 24 7.15 -10.54 14.85
C VAL A 24 7.03 -9.01 14.80
N ARG A 25 7.70 -8.38 13.83
CA ARG A 25 7.72 -6.92 13.66
C ARG A 25 6.45 -6.41 12.98
N VAL A 26 5.94 -7.17 12.03
CA VAL A 26 4.64 -6.95 11.38
C VAL A 26 3.49 -7.12 12.39
N LYS A 27 3.53 -8.15 13.25
CA LYS A 27 2.58 -8.33 14.37
C LYS A 27 2.64 -7.16 15.36
N LEU A 28 3.84 -6.70 15.72
CA LEU A 28 4.00 -5.51 16.57
C LEU A 28 3.33 -4.30 15.92
N LEU A 29 3.62 -3.99 14.65
CA LEU A 29 2.97 -2.88 13.94
C LEU A 29 1.43 -2.97 13.98
N GLY A 30 0.87 -4.18 13.88
CA GLY A 30 -0.57 -4.42 14.01
C GLY A 30 -1.16 -3.86 15.30
N THR A 31 -0.49 -3.99 16.45
CA THR A 31 -0.98 -3.45 17.73
C THR A 31 -0.97 -1.91 17.77
N TRP A 32 -0.10 -1.27 16.98
CA TRP A 32 -0.05 0.19 16.83
C TRP A 32 -1.04 0.74 15.79
N LEU A 33 -1.36 -0.02 14.73
CA LEU A 33 -2.30 0.39 13.68
C LEU A 33 -3.78 0.02 13.96
N GLN A 34 -4.04 -0.92 14.87
CA GLN A 34 -5.39 -1.49 15.08
C GLN A 34 -5.89 -1.45 16.53
N GLY A 35 -5.03 -1.15 17.51
CA GLY A 35 -5.43 -0.97 18.93
C GLY A 35 -5.63 0.50 19.33
N ASP A 36 -5.87 0.75 20.61
CA ASP A 36 -6.19 2.09 21.19
C ASP A 36 -5.15 3.19 20.88
N ARG A 37 -3.92 2.78 20.54
CA ARG A 37 -2.82 3.69 20.19
C ARG A 37 -2.95 4.25 18.77
N ALA A 38 -3.75 3.62 17.91
CA ALA A 38 -3.84 3.90 16.48
C ALA A 38 -4.16 5.36 16.14
N PRO A 39 -5.11 6.06 16.78
CA PRO A 39 -5.37 7.47 16.47
C PRO A 39 -4.17 8.38 16.76
N THR A 40 -3.38 8.07 17.80
CA THR A 40 -2.19 8.87 18.13
C THR A 40 -1.01 8.52 17.21
N PHE A 41 -0.82 7.23 16.94
CA PHE A 41 0.21 6.73 16.02
C PHE A 41 0.01 7.28 14.60
N CYS A 42 -1.22 7.23 14.07
CA CYS A 42 -1.56 7.71 12.73
C CYS A 42 -1.38 9.24 12.60
N ARG A 43 -1.81 10.02 13.60
CA ARG A 43 -1.57 11.48 13.64
C ARG A 43 -0.08 11.83 13.67
N LEU A 44 0.75 11.08 14.41
CA LEU A 44 2.20 11.31 14.45
C LEU A 44 2.86 11.01 13.10
N LEU A 45 2.53 9.87 12.46
CA LEU A 45 3.00 9.56 11.10
C LEU A 45 2.55 10.62 10.08
N ALA A 46 1.31 11.09 10.17
CA ALA A 46 0.78 12.12 9.29
C ALA A 46 1.50 13.47 9.47
N ARG A 47 1.66 13.92 10.72
CA ARG A 47 2.42 15.14 11.07
C ARG A 47 3.87 15.06 10.60
N ASN A 48 4.52 13.92 10.75
CA ASN A 48 5.89 13.70 10.28
C ASN A 48 5.96 13.75 8.74
N THR A 49 4.99 13.13 8.06
CA THR A 49 4.90 13.12 6.60
C THR A 49 4.68 14.53 6.04
N ALA A 50 3.77 15.30 6.63
CA ALA A 50 3.50 16.68 6.23
C ALA A 50 4.69 17.64 6.50
N ARG A 51 5.56 17.31 7.47
CA ARG A 51 6.78 18.07 7.78
C ARG A 51 8.00 17.65 6.97
N ALA A 52 7.96 16.50 6.30
CA ALA A 52 9.10 15.98 5.56
C ALA A 52 9.29 16.74 4.23
N LYS A 53 10.49 17.30 4.03
CA LYS A 53 10.83 17.95 2.75
C LYS A 53 10.84 16.92 1.61
N PRO A 54 10.39 17.28 0.38
CA PRO A 54 10.24 16.33 -0.73
C PRO A 54 11.48 15.50 -1.14
N GLY A 55 12.69 15.92 -0.77
CA GLY A 55 13.94 15.15 -1.00
C GLY A 55 14.42 14.29 0.18
N HIS A 56 13.86 14.45 1.38
CA HIS A 56 14.36 13.81 2.62
C HIS A 56 13.40 12.77 3.22
N LEU A 57 12.36 12.37 2.49
CA LEU A 57 11.39 11.36 2.92
C LEU A 57 12.03 10.01 3.30
N ALA A 58 13.16 9.65 2.68
CA ALA A 58 13.94 8.46 3.05
C ALA A 58 14.74 8.62 4.35
N SER A 59 15.06 9.85 4.76
CA SER A 59 15.81 10.16 5.99
C SER A 59 14.89 10.44 7.18
N ALA A 60 13.67 10.88 6.94
CA ALA A 60 12.60 10.98 7.93
C ALA A 60 11.97 9.59 8.16
N GLY A 61 12.67 8.73 8.90
CA GLY A 61 12.34 7.30 9.07
C GLY A 61 11.04 6.95 9.82
N ALA A 62 10.15 7.91 10.03
CA ALA A 62 8.86 7.77 10.72
C ALA A 62 7.74 8.49 9.95
N THR A 63 7.62 8.21 8.66
CA THR A 63 6.60 8.78 7.74
C THR A 63 5.76 7.68 7.11
N TRP A 64 4.56 8.03 6.62
CA TRP A 64 3.69 7.10 5.89
C TRP A 64 4.36 6.54 4.62
N PRO A 65 4.99 7.35 3.74
CA PRO A 65 5.80 6.87 2.63
C PRO A 65 6.84 5.82 3.00
N PHE A 66 7.59 6.04 4.09
CA PHE A 66 8.60 5.09 4.57
C PHE A 66 7.96 3.78 5.05
N LEU A 67 6.90 3.86 5.86
CA LEU A 67 6.19 2.69 6.39
C LEU A 67 5.59 1.81 5.27
N ILE A 68 4.92 2.44 4.30
CA ILE A 68 4.36 1.76 3.12
C ILE A 68 5.45 1.07 2.30
N THR A 69 6.58 1.76 2.08
CA THR A 69 7.72 1.20 1.34
C THR A 69 8.36 0.01 2.07
N ALA A 70 8.48 0.07 3.40
CA ALA A 70 8.99 -1.03 4.22
C ALA A 70 8.07 -2.25 4.15
N LEU A 71 6.75 -2.06 4.28
CA LEU A 71 5.76 -3.14 4.19
C LEU A 71 5.72 -3.77 2.78
N ALA A 72 5.81 -2.97 1.72
CA ALA A 72 5.90 -3.47 0.34
C ALA A 72 7.13 -4.38 0.15
N LYS A 73 8.31 -3.95 0.62
CA LYS A 73 9.53 -4.78 0.62
C LYS A 73 9.36 -6.07 1.42
N CYS A 74 8.72 -6.03 2.59
CA CYS A 74 8.41 -7.24 3.35
C CYS A 74 7.55 -8.22 2.55
N VAL A 75 6.53 -7.75 1.79
CA VAL A 75 5.71 -8.64 0.97
C VAL A 75 6.49 -9.28 -0.17
N LEU A 76 7.33 -8.52 -0.90
CA LEU A 76 8.19 -9.10 -1.95
C LEU A 76 9.14 -10.16 -1.37
N ALA A 77 9.74 -9.88 -0.22
CA ALA A 77 10.61 -10.82 0.47
C ALA A 77 9.86 -12.01 1.10
N ASP A 78 8.56 -11.89 1.39
CA ASP A 78 7.70 -13.00 1.83
C ASP A 78 7.33 -13.91 0.64
N ILE A 79 7.07 -13.32 -0.53
CA ILE A 79 6.79 -14.06 -1.77
C ILE A 79 8.04 -14.83 -2.22
N ALA A 80 9.20 -14.16 -2.26
CA ALA A 80 10.47 -14.78 -2.67
C ALA A 80 10.91 -15.93 -1.73
N ALA A 81 10.67 -15.80 -0.42
CA ALA A 81 11.05 -16.82 0.56
C ALA A 81 10.14 -18.07 0.54
N LYS A 82 8.90 -17.96 0.03
CA LYS A 82 7.91 -19.04 0.08
C LYS A 82 7.86 -19.79 -1.26
N ARG A 83 8.48 -20.97 -1.31
CA ARG A 83 8.38 -21.89 -2.45
C ARG A 83 6.91 -22.33 -2.63
N ARG A 84 6.21 -21.70 -3.58
CA ARG A 84 4.87 -22.04 -4.14
C ARG A 84 3.80 -22.50 -3.12
N GLY A 85 2.89 -21.59 -2.75
CA GLY A 85 1.60 -22.00 -2.14
C GLY A 85 0.98 -21.03 -1.14
N ALA A 86 1.72 -20.02 -0.65
CA ALA A 86 1.16 -19.08 0.31
C ALA A 86 0.15 -18.13 -0.33
N THR A 87 -1.06 -18.11 0.21
CA THR A 87 -2.16 -17.22 -0.19
C THR A 87 -2.27 -15.96 0.67
N ARG A 88 -1.49 -15.89 1.77
CA ARG A 88 -1.47 -14.74 2.69
C ARG A 88 -0.06 -14.40 3.17
N SER A 89 0.14 -13.11 3.43
CA SER A 89 1.29 -12.54 4.14
C SER A 89 0.75 -11.62 5.23
N ALA A 90 1.32 -11.70 6.44
CA ALA A 90 1.03 -10.73 7.49
C ALA A 90 1.40 -9.31 7.04
N ALA A 91 2.50 -9.15 6.28
CA ALA A 91 2.94 -7.86 5.76
C ALA A 91 1.95 -7.30 4.72
N ALA A 92 1.29 -8.15 3.92
CA ALA A 92 0.26 -7.70 2.97
C ALA A 92 -1.01 -7.22 3.71
N GLY A 93 -1.44 -7.95 4.74
CA GLY A 93 -2.54 -7.51 5.60
C GLY A 93 -2.24 -6.21 6.34
N MET A 94 -1.00 -6.01 6.81
CA MET A 94 -0.57 -4.75 7.42
C MET A 94 -0.37 -3.62 6.41
N LEU A 95 0.08 -3.90 5.17
CA LEU A 95 0.12 -2.91 4.10
C LEU A 95 -1.28 -2.35 3.82
N ARG A 96 -2.29 -3.24 3.73
CA ARG A 96 -3.70 -2.86 3.59
C ARG A 96 -4.19 -2.02 4.78
N ALA A 97 -3.85 -2.42 6.01
CA ALA A 97 -4.23 -1.65 7.20
C ALA A 97 -3.57 -0.25 7.22
N ALA A 98 -2.29 -0.16 6.86
CA ALA A 98 -1.55 1.09 6.80
C ALA A 98 -2.12 2.04 5.72
N VAL A 99 -2.42 1.55 4.51
CA VAL A 99 -3.08 2.35 3.47
C VAL A 99 -4.47 2.82 3.94
N ARG A 100 -5.25 1.98 4.60
CA ARG A 100 -6.54 2.40 5.19
C ARG A 100 -6.37 3.53 6.20
N CYS A 101 -5.41 3.41 7.12
CA CYS A 101 -5.16 4.41 8.17
C CYS A 101 -4.52 5.71 7.66
N ALA A 102 -3.78 5.68 6.54
CA ALA A 102 -3.24 6.89 5.91
C ALA A 102 -4.34 7.75 5.28
N GLU A 103 -5.28 7.12 4.56
CA GLU A 103 -6.38 7.85 3.89
C GLU A 103 -7.57 8.16 4.80
N ASP A 104 -7.67 7.52 5.97
CA ASP A 104 -8.70 7.88 6.97
C ASP A 104 -8.35 9.21 7.63
N ALA A 105 -8.91 10.29 7.07
CA ALA A 105 -8.75 11.65 7.58
C ALA A 105 -9.15 11.81 9.06
N ARG A 106 -9.99 10.93 9.63
CA ARG A 106 -10.34 10.93 11.07
C ARG A 106 -9.17 10.46 11.94
N LEU A 107 -8.32 9.58 11.41
CA LEU A 107 -7.14 9.04 12.08
C LEU A 107 -5.86 9.84 11.78
N SER A 108 -5.72 10.36 10.56
CA SER A 108 -4.50 11.02 10.11
C SER A 108 -4.54 12.56 10.24
N GLY A 109 -5.73 13.17 10.14
CA GLY A 109 -5.91 14.63 10.12
C GLY A 109 -5.30 15.33 8.90
N HIS A 110 -4.81 14.60 7.89
CA HIS A 110 -4.15 15.10 6.69
C HIS A 110 -4.53 14.22 5.49
N SER A 111 -4.64 14.81 4.31
CA SER A 111 -4.92 14.08 3.06
C SER A 111 -3.64 13.85 2.24
N LEU A 112 -3.71 12.96 1.24
CA LEU A 112 -2.67 12.75 0.22
C LEU A 112 -1.30 12.28 0.77
N LEU A 113 -1.29 11.67 1.96
CA LEU A 113 -0.07 11.25 2.67
C LEU A 113 0.76 10.21 1.92
N LEU A 114 0.18 9.54 0.92
CA LEU A 114 0.87 8.54 0.09
C LEU A 114 1.25 9.07 -1.29
N VAL A 115 1.00 10.35 -1.64
CA VAL A 115 1.19 10.88 -3.01
C VAL A 115 2.61 10.69 -3.53
N SER A 116 3.62 10.83 -2.68
CA SER A 116 5.03 10.67 -3.04
C SER A 116 5.43 9.23 -3.37
N VAL A 117 4.68 8.24 -2.88
CA VAL A 117 4.92 6.80 -3.12
C VAL A 117 3.85 6.14 -3.96
N ALA A 118 2.75 6.82 -4.30
CA ALA A 118 1.62 6.26 -5.03
C ALA A 118 2.05 5.55 -6.34
N LYS A 119 2.94 6.15 -7.12
CA LYS A 119 3.53 5.55 -8.34
C LYS A 119 4.25 4.23 -8.08
N GLN A 120 5.03 4.16 -7.00
CA GLN A 120 5.73 2.94 -6.59
C GLN A 120 4.74 1.90 -6.08
N LEU A 121 3.72 2.33 -5.33
CA LEU A 121 2.67 1.47 -4.81
C LEU A 121 1.85 0.83 -5.93
N PHE A 122 1.42 1.57 -6.95
CA PHE A 122 0.76 0.99 -8.14
C PHE A 122 1.65 -0.03 -8.86
N SER A 123 2.95 0.26 -9.01
CA SER A 123 3.90 -0.67 -9.65
C SER A 123 4.02 -1.98 -8.86
N HIS A 124 4.24 -1.87 -7.54
CA HIS A 124 4.30 -2.99 -6.60
C HIS A 124 3.00 -3.83 -6.58
N ILE A 125 1.82 -3.20 -6.62
CA ILE A 125 0.53 -3.91 -6.68
C ILE A 125 0.46 -4.79 -7.94
N LEU A 126 0.88 -4.26 -9.09
CA LEU A 126 0.87 -4.99 -10.36
C LEU A 126 1.88 -6.14 -10.39
N GLU A 127 3.11 -5.89 -9.92
CA GLU A 127 4.16 -6.91 -9.80
C GLU A 127 3.70 -8.08 -8.91
N VAL A 128 3.18 -7.79 -7.72
CA VAL A 128 2.67 -8.83 -6.80
C VAL A 128 1.50 -9.62 -7.39
N ILE A 129 0.53 -8.97 -8.04
CA ILE A 129 -0.61 -9.68 -8.65
C ILE A 129 -0.17 -10.54 -9.84
N LYS A 130 0.82 -10.09 -10.62
CA LYS A 130 1.37 -10.83 -11.76
C LYS A 130 2.14 -12.07 -11.30
N ASP A 131 3.06 -11.91 -10.34
CA ASP A 131 3.99 -12.96 -9.95
C ASP A 131 3.42 -13.90 -8.86
N ALA A 132 2.43 -13.44 -8.09
CA ALA A 132 1.71 -14.23 -7.08
C ALA A 132 0.19 -13.93 -7.09
N PRO A 133 -0.59 -14.44 -8.09
CA PRO A 133 -2.02 -14.17 -8.22
C PRO A 133 -2.88 -14.49 -6.98
N SER A 134 -2.43 -15.41 -6.12
CA SER A 134 -3.08 -15.72 -4.84
C SER A 134 -3.23 -14.52 -3.90
N PHE A 135 -2.40 -13.48 -4.06
CA PHE A 135 -2.45 -12.24 -3.28
C PHE A 135 -3.54 -11.26 -3.76
N GLN A 136 -4.22 -11.53 -4.87
CA GLN A 136 -5.26 -10.66 -5.45
C GLN A 136 -6.34 -10.25 -4.43
N LEU A 137 -6.75 -11.13 -3.52
CA LEU A 137 -7.76 -10.82 -2.50
C LEU A 137 -7.30 -9.79 -1.46
N GLU A 138 -6.01 -9.78 -1.11
CA GLU A 138 -5.45 -8.78 -0.18
C GLU A 138 -5.20 -7.43 -0.86
N TYR A 139 -4.81 -7.47 -2.15
CA TYR A 139 -4.41 -6.29 -2.92
C TYR A 139 -5.55 -5.57 -3.64
N SER A 140 -6.61 -6.28 -4.03
CA SER A 140 -7.78 -5.69 -4.71
C SER A 140 -8.48 -4.60 -3.88
N PRO A 141 -8.64 -4.72 -2.54
CA PRO A 141 -9.11 -3.62 -1.68
C PRO A 141 -8.16 -2.41 -1.65
N ILE A 142 -6.85 -2.64 -1.60
CA ILE A 142 -5.83 -1.56 -1.60
C ILE A 142 -5.94 -0.77 -2.91
N LEU A 143 -5.97 -1.47 -4.04
CA LEU A 143 -6.10 -0.85 -5.35
C LEU A 143 -7.40 -0.04 -5.47
N ARG A 144 -8.54 -0.60 -5.05
CA ARG A 144 -9.82 0.14 -5.04
C ARG A 144 -9.75 1.41 -4.20
N GLN A 145 -9.11 1.36 -3.03
CA GLN A 145 -8.97 2.52 -2.15
C GLN A 145 -8.05 3.60 -2.76
N LEU A 146 -6.90 3.23 -3.32
CA LEU A 146 -6.03 4.20 -4.01
C LEU A 146 -6.72 4.83 -5.23
N LEU A 147 -7.57 4.06 -5.91
CA LEU A 147 -8.35 4.53 -7.05
C LEU A 147 -9.53 5.45 -6.66
N THR A 148 -9.91 5.61 -5.40
CA THR A 148 -10.91 6.66 -5.04
C THR A 148 -10.30 8.06 -5.06
N VAL A 149 -9.01 8.19 -4.75
CA VAL A 149 -8.28 9.46 -4.65
C VAL A 149 -7.80 9.91 -6.04
N LYS A 150 -8.25 11.08 -6.49
CA LYS A 150 -7.99 11.61 -7.85
C LYS A 150 -6.49 11.86 -8.08
N GLU A 151 -5.80 12.34 -7.07
CA GLU A 151 -4.39 12.74 -7.10
C GLU A 151 -3.46 11.54 -7.26
N TYR A 152 -3.85 10.38 -6.73
CA TYR A 152 -3.11 9.13 -6.91
C TYR A 152 -3.29 8.58 -8.33
N ARG A 153 -4.45 8.77 -8.96
CA ARG A 153 -4.67 8.36 -10.37
C ARG A 153 -3.67 9.05 -11.31
N TYR A 154 -3.31 10.31 -11.07
CA TYR A 154 -2.30 11.02 -11.86
C TYR A 154 -0.88 10.44 -11.74
N GLN A 155 -0.61 9.63 -10.72
CA GLN A 155 0.68 8.95 -10.53
C GLN A 155 0.78 7.61 -11.30
N MET A 156 -0.29 7.16 -11.95
CA MET A 156 -0.33 5.95 -12.77
C MET A 156 0.31 6.22 -14.14
N LYS A 157 1.20 5.32 -14.60
CA LYS A 157 1.78 5.40 -15.95
C LYS A 157 0.71 5.04 -17.01
N PRO A 158 0.48 5.85 -18.05
CA PRO A 158 -0.51 5.55 -19.10
C PRO A 158 -0.32 4.18 -19.76
N ARG A 159 0.94 3.84 -20.12
CA ARG A 159 1.29 2.60 -20.83
C ARG A 159 1.22 1.32 -19.98
N THR A 160 1.02 1.42 -18.67
CA THR A 160 0.94 0.23 -17.79
C THR A 160 -0.50 -0.30 -17.70
N TYR A 161 -1.48 0.52 -18.09
CA TYR A 161 -2.91 0.19 -18.10
C TYR A 161 -3.52 0.25 -19.52
N SER A 162 -2.83 0.86 -20.49
CA SER A 162 -3.21 0.81 -21.91
C SER A 162 -2.29 -0.12 -22.70
N SER A 163 -2.74 -1.36 -22.94
CA SER A 163 -2.26 -2.19 -24.05
C SER A 163 -3.32 -3.21 -24.53
N GLU A 164 -3.68 -3.07 -25.82
CA GLU A 164 -4.17 -4.11 -26.74
C GLU A 164 -5.42 -4.94 -26.37
N LEU A 165 -6.62 -4.44 -26.72
CA LEU A 165 -7.70 -5.27 -27.32
C LEU A 165 -8.66 -4.38 -28.16
N PRO A 166 -9.08 -4.80 -29.38
CA PRO A 166 -9.94 -4.01 -30.25
C PRO A 166 -11.43 -4.37 -30.09
N TYR A 167 -12.05 -4.00 -28.97
CA TYR A 167 -13.49 -4.19 -28.78
C TYR A 167 -14.18 -2.92 -28.27
N GLN A 168 -15.21 -2.49 -29.00
CA GLN A 168 -16.03 -1.33 -28.68
C GLN A 168 -16.81 -1.56 -27.39
N CYS A 169 -16.71 -0.64 -26.43
CA CYS A 169 -17.68 -0.51 -25.35
C CYS A 169 -18.35 0.87 -25.44
N SER A 170 -19.68 0.85 -25.55
CA SER A 170 -20.55 2.04 -25.59
C SER A 170 -20.56 2.82 -24.26
N PRO A 171 -21.09 4.05 -24.22
CA PRO A 171 -20.68 5.07 -23.25
C PRO A 171 -21.35 4.90 -21.87
N CYS A 172 -20.70 4.18 -20.96
CA CYS A 172 -20.97 4.31 -19.53
C CYS A 172 -20.29 5.58 -18.98
N PHE A 173 -21.11 6.46 -18.37
CA PHE A 173 -20.78 7.84 -18.07
C PHE A 173 -19.54 8.06 -17.15
N HIS A 174 -18.74 9.08 -17.50
CA HIS A 174 -17.91 9.88 -16.59
C HIS A 174 -16.81 9.20 -15.72
N ILE A 175 -16.22 8.09 -16.17
CA ILE A 175 -14.82 7.76 -15.79
C ILE A 175 -14.02 7.45 -17.07
N THR A 176 -13.08 8.33 -17.40
CA THR A 176 -12.24 8.20 -18.61
C THR A 176 -11.38 6.93 -18.58
N MET A 177 -11.81 5.96 -19.38
CA MET A 177 -11.07 4.89 -20.09
C MET A 177 -10.15 3.92 -19.32
N PRO A 178 -8.80 4.07 -19.26
CA PRO A 178 -7.89 2.91 -19.17
C PRO A 178 -7.94 2.11 -17.86
N PHE A 179 -8.72 2.56 -16.87
CA PHE A 179 -9.10 1.76 -15.71
C PHE A 179 -9.77 0.43 -16.08
N CYS A 180 -10.49 0.39 -17.22
CA CYS A 180 -11.29 -0.77 -17.59
C CYS A 180 -10.44 -2.02 -17.92
N SER A 181 -9.22 -1.91 -18.46
CA SER A 181 -8.45 -3.09 -18.90
C SER A 181 -7.88 -3.92 -17.74
N VAL A 182 -7.37 -3.27 -16.68
CA VAL A 182 -6.77 -3.96 -15.52
C VAL A 182 -7.82 -4.33 -14.50
N LEU A 183 -8.87 -3.52 -14.32
CA LEU A 183 -10.05 -3.98 -13.59
C LEU A 183 -10.72 -5.14 -14.32
N ASN A 184 -10.88 -5.11 -15.66
CA ASN A 184 -11.37 -6.29 -16.38
C ASN A 184 -10.41 -7.46 -16.31
N LYS A 185 -9.08 -7.34 -16.42
CA LYS A 185 -8.19 -8.50 -16.22
C LYS A 185 -8.30 -9.10 -14.81
N ILE A 186 -8.40 -8.26 -13.79
CA ILE A 186 -8.60 -8.67 -12.38
C ILE A 186 -10.02 -9.24 -12.15
N LEU A 187 -11.04 -8.82 -12.91
CA LEU A 187 -12.41 -9.31 -12.83
C LEU A 187 -12.68 -10.54 -13.73
N TYR A 188 -12.03 -10.67 -14.88
CA TYR A 188 -12.08 -11.84 -15.77
C TYR A 188 -11.45 -13.07 -15.11
N LEU A 189 -10.34 -12.88 -14.39
CA LEU A 189 -9.76 -13.92 -13.52
C LEU A 189 -10.72 -14.38 -12.40
N ARG A 190 -11.82 -13.64 -12.17
CA ARG A 190 -12.90 -13.98 -11.24
C ARG A 190 -14.07 -14.71 -11.90
N GLN A 191 -13.94 -15.07 -13.18
CA GLN A 191 -14.95 -15.74 -14.00
C GLN A 191 -14.47 -17.10 -14.55
N ILE A 192 -13.28 -17.55 -14.12
CA ILE A 192 -12.61 -18.82 -14.51
C ILE A 192 -12.26 -19.66 -13.26
N LEU A 193 -12.84 -19.31 -12.10
CA LEU A 193 -12.75 -20.04 -10.81
C LEU A 193 -14.15 -20.13 -10.19
#